data_AF-A0A932VZA2-F1
#
_entry.id   AF-A0A932VZA2-F1
#
_cell.length_a   1.000
_cell.length_b   1.000
_cell.length_c   1.000
_cell.angle_alpha   90.00
_cell.angle_beta   90.00
_cell.angle_gamma   90.00
#
_symmetry.space_group_name_H-M   'P 1'
#
loop_
_entity.id
_entity.type
_entity.pdbx_description
1 polymer ?
#
loop_
_entity_poly.entity_id
_entity_poly.type
_entity_poly.pdbx_seq_one_letter_code
_entity_poly.pdbx_strand_id
1 'polypeptide(L)' 'MSSKWRRFEVLLPLQFNDRRDVPAEWLAEAVLEIVDHFGAASYETQKVEGHWRHGGVLYRDNLVRVIVDVPDSAKNRE' A
#
# COMPACT_ATOMS: atom_id res chain seq x y z
N MET A 1 15.68 7.91 25.13
CA MET A 1 16.21 7.27 23.90
C MET A 1 15.35 7.75 22.74
N SER A 2 15.93 8.34 21.70
CA SER A 2 15.16 8.65 20.49
C SER A 2 14.87 7.32 19.79
N SER A 3 13.63 6.83 19.88
CA SER A 3 13.19 5.74 19.01
C SER A 3 13.04 6.34 17.62
N LYS A 4 13.96 6.00 16.72
CA LYS A 4 13.78 6.32 15.30
C LYS A 4 12.68 5.39 14.77
N TRP A 5 11.76 5.98 14.03
CA TRP A 5 10.67 5.27 13.37
C TRP A 5 10.85 5.34 11.87
N ARG A 6 10.33 4.33 11.18
CA ARG A 6 10.27 4.26 9.73
C ARG A 6 8.82 4.06 9.33
N ARG A 7 8.41 4.79 8.29
CA ARG A 7 7.11 4.65 7.66
C ARG A 7 7.25 3.97 6.30
N PHE A 8 6.46 2.94 6.08
CA PHE A 8 6.19 2.41 4.75
C PHE A 8 4.81 2.89 4.30
N GLU A 9 4.70 3.30 3.05
CA GLU A 9 3.44 3.59 2.38
C GLU A 9 3.27 2.55 1.26
N VAL A 10 2.29 1.67 1.43
CA VAL A 10 1.96 0.62 0.46
C VAL A 10 0.74 1.06 -0.31
N LEU A 11 0.84 1.10 -1.64
CA LEU A 11 -0.26 1.45 -2.53
C LEU A 11 -0.85 0.17 -3.11
N LEU A 12 -2.11 -0.13 -2.80
CA LEU A 12 -2.82 -1.29 -3.32
C LEU A 12 -3.75 -0.85 -4.46
N PRO A 13 -3.76 -1.56 -5.60
CA PRO A 13 -4.64 -1.24 -6.71
C PRO A 13 -6.10 -1.56 -6.36
N LEU A 14 -7.01 -0.66 -6.77
CA LEU A 14 -8.45 -0.88 -6.69
C LEU A 14 -9.01 -1.52 -7.95
N GLN A 15 -8.22 -1.60 -9.03
CA GLN A 15 -8.65 -2.12 -10.33
C GLN A 15 -7.55 -2.97 -10.96
N PHE A 16 -7.94 -4.02 -11.66
CA PHE A 16 -7.05 -4.79 -12.52
C PHE A 16 -6.71 -4.01 -13.80
N ASN A 17 -5.71 -4.50 -14.55
CA ASN A 17 -5.31 -3.89 -15.82
C ASN A 17 -6.43 -3.84 -16.88
N ASP A 18 -7.46 -4.67 -16.74
CA ASP A 18 -8.66 -4.67 -17.59
C ASP A 18 -9.80 -3.77 -17.06
N ARG A 19 -9.51 -2.99 -16.01
CA ARG A 19 -10.41 -2.04 -15.33
C ARG A 19 -11.53 -2.66 -14.48
N ARG A 20 -11.57 -3.98 -14.32
CA ARG A 20 -12.47 -4.57 -13.31
C ARG A 20 -11.98 -4.21 -11.91
N ASP A 21 -12.91 -3.97 -11.00
CA ASP A 21 -12.58 -3.67 -9.61
C ASP A 21 -11.95 -4.90 -8.93
N VAL A 22 -10.99 -4.67 -8.05
CA VAL A 22 -10.43 -5.69 -7.17
C VAL A 22 -11.48 -6.04 -6.10
N PRO A 23 -11.77 -7.33 -5.86
CA PRO A 23 -12.71 -7.72 -4.82
C PRO A 23 -12.30 -7.20 -3.44
N ALA A 24 -13.28 -6.73 -2.66
CA ALA A 24 -13.02 -6.13 -1.35
C ALA A 24 -12.38 -7.11 -0.37
N GLU A 25 -12.72 -8.40 -0.48
CA GLU A 25 -12.13 -9.48 0.29
C GLU A 25 -10.63 -9.64 0.05
N TRP A 26 -10.14 -9.41 -1.17
CA TRP A 26 -8.71 -9.50 -1.49
C TRP A 26 -7.94 -8.31 -0.92
N LEU A 27 -8.55 -7.12 -0.90
CA LEU A 27 -7.97 -5.96 -0.22
C LEU A 27 -7.90 -6.19 1.28
N ALA A 28 -8.95 -6.77 1.87
CA ALA A 28 -8.97 -7.11 3.29
C ALA A 28 -7.90 -8.16 3.63
N GLU A 29 -7.75 -9.20 2.82
CA GLU A 29 -6.71 -10.23 2.98
C GLU A 29 -5.31 -9.62 2.91
N ALA A 30 -5.02 -8.79 1.90
CA ALA A 30 -3.72 -8.11 1.78
C ALA A 30 -3.42 -7.20 2.99
N VAL A 31 -4.43 -6.51 3.54
CA VAL A 31 -4.25 -5.69 4.75
C VAL A 31 -3.96 -6.58 5.96
N LEU A 32 -4.64 -7.71 6.10
CA LEU A 32 -4.37 -8.66 7.19
C LEU A 32 -2.97 -9.26 7.08
N GLU A 33 -2.50 -9.61 5.88
CA GLU A 33 -1.11 -10.07 5.67
C GLU A 33 -0.08 -9.02 6.12
N ILE A 34 -0.33 -7.74 5.82
CA ILE A 34 0.52 -6.63 6.26
C ILE A 34 0.49 -6.52 7.80
N VAL A 35 -0.69 -6.63 8.42
CA VAL A 35 -0.84 -6.61 9.88
C VAL A 35 -0.13 -7.80 10.52
N ASP A 36 -0.24 -9.01 9.96
CA ASP A 36 0.43 -10.20 10.49
C ASP A 36 1.95 -10.07 10.41
N HIS A 37 2.47 -9.42 9.36
CA HIS A 37 3.91 -9.20 9.20
C HIS A 37 4.47 -8.12 10.13
N PHE A 38 3.79 -6.97 10.24
CA PHE A 38 4.31 -5.77 10.94
C PHE A 38 3.69 -5.53 12.32
N GLY A 39 2.63 -6.26 12.68
CA GLY A 39 1.87 -6.14 13.92
C GLY A 39 0.75 -5.08 13.89
N ALA A 40 0.80 -4.12 12.96
CA ALA A 40 -0.22 -3.09 12.80
C ALA A 40 -0.12 -2.40 11.42
N ALA A 41 -1.25 -1.85 10.96
CA ALA A 41 -1.33 -1.01 9.77
C ALA A 41 -2.51 -0.03 9.88
N SER A 42 -2.40 1.13 9.24
CA SER A 42 -3.52 2.06 9.02
C SER A 42 -3.97 1.97 7.57
N TYR A 43 -5.28 1.87 7.33
CA TYR A 43 -5.87 1.80 6.00
C TYR A 43 -6.62 3.08 5.68
N GLU A 44 -6.15 3.82 4.67
CA GLU A 44 -6.82 5.04 4.20
C GLU A 44 -7.81 4.70 3.08
N THR A 45 -9.08 5.04 3.30
CA THR A 45 -10.18 4.76 2.36
C THR A 45 -10.29 5.79 1.24
N GLN A 46 -9.52 6.87 1.30
CA GLN A 46 -9.46 7.88 0.25
C GLN A 46 -8.74 7.31 -0.97
N LYS A 47 -9.32 7.50 -2.16
CA LYS A 47 -8.68 7.10 -3.41
C LYS A 47 -7.45 7.96 -3.67
N VAL A 48 -6.34 7.31 -3.98
CA VAL A 48 -5.10 7.92 -4.47
C VAL A 48 -5.02 7.67 -5.97
N GLU A 49 -4.87 8.73 -6.77
CA GLU A 49 -4.76 8.61 -8.23
C GLU A 49 -3.30 8.50 -8.66
N GLY A 50 -2.92 7.33 -9.16
CA GLY A 50 -1.61 7.08 -9.75
C GLY A 50 -1.55 7.57 -11.19
N HIS A 51 -0.46 8.23 -11.58
CA HIS A 51 -0.20 8.66 -12.95
C HIS A 51 1.22 8.26 -13.36
N TRP A 52 1.34 7.41 -14.38
CA TRP A 52 2.65 6.96 -14.85
C TRP A 52 2.66 6.75 -16.36
N ARG A 53 3.85 6.79 -16.97
CA ARG A 53 4.01 6.60 -18.41
C ARG A 53 4.80 5.35 -18.72
N HIS A 54 4.37 4.62 -19.74
CA HIS A 54 5.11 3.50 -20.30
C HIS A 54 4.87 3.40 -21.81
N GLY A 55 5.95 3.29 -22.58
CA GLY A 55 5.87 3.28 -24.05
C GLY A 55 5.21 4.52 -24.66
N GLY A 56 5.30 5.68 -24.00
CA GLY A 56 4.62 6.92 -24.43
C GLY A 56 3.14 7.00 -24.08
N VAL A 57 2.55 5.94 -23.53
CA VAL A 57 1.16 5.91 -23.06
C VAL A 57 1.10 6.36 -21.60
N LEU A 58 0.16 7.26 -21.28
CA LEU A 58 -0.16 7.67 -19.92
C LEU A 58 -1.19 6.69 -19.33
N TYR A 59 -0.83 6.06 -18.22
CA TYR A 59 -1.68 5.19 -17.41
C TYR A 59 -2.17 5.94 -16.18
N ARG A 60 -3.36 5.56 -15.73
CA ARG A 60 -4.02 6.08 -14.54
C ARG A 60 -4.53 4.93 -13.69
N ASP A 61 -4.21 4.97 -12.41
CA ASP A 61 -4.60 3.95 -11.45
C ASP A 61 -5.43 4.56 -10.32
N ASN A 62 -6.41 3.81 -9.84
CA ASN A 62 -7.09 4.10 -8.58
C ASN A 62 -6.50 3.20 -7.51
N LEU A 63 -5.98 3.81 -6.43
CA LEU A 63 -5.26 3.11 -5.38
C LEU A 63 -5.86 3.42 -4.00
N VAL A 64 -5.61 2.55 -3.04
CA VAL A 64 -5.73 2.85 -1.60
C VAL A 64 -4.36 2.80 -0.97
N ARG A 65 -4.19 3.55 0.13
CA ARG A 65 -2.91 3.61 0.84
C ARG A 65 -3.00 2.89 2.17
N VAL A 66 -2.05 2.01 2.41
CA VAL A 66 -1.80 1.37 3.70
C VAL A 66 -0.53 1.95 4.28
N ILE A 67 -0.61 2.45 5.51
CA ILE A 67 0.51 3.06 6.22
C ILE A 67 0.95 2.11 7.32
N VAL A 68 2.25 1.83 7.36
CA VAL A 68 2.89 0.98 8.36
C VAL A 68 4.01 1.76 9.03
N ASP A 69 3.87 2.02 10.32
CA ASP A 69 4.88 2.68 11.14
C ASP A 69 5.57 1.63 12.03
N VAL A 70 6.88 1.49 11.88
CA VAL A 70 7.67 0.49 12.61
C VAL A 70 8.94 1.10 13.21
N PRO A 71 9.52 0.49 14.25
CA PRO A 71 10.83 0.87 14.74
C PRO A 71 11.89 0.79 13.64
N ASP A 72 12.77 1.77 13.57
CA ASP A 72 13.89 1.79 12.62
C ASP A 72 14.99 0.82 13.07
N SER A 73 14.77 -0.47 12.81
CA SER A 73 15.66 -1.59 13.11
C SER A 73 16.30 -2.13 11.83
N ALA A 74 17.44 -2.83 11.92
CA ALA A 74 18.09 -3.43 10.75
C ALA A 74 17.14 -4.29 9.90
N LYS A 75 16.29 -5.10 10.55
CA LYS A 75 15.24 -5.91 9.89
C LYS A 75 14.29 -5.07 9.03
N ASN A 76 13.93 -3.87 9.48
CA ASN A 76 13.01 -2.97 8.75
C ASN A 76 13.75 -2.06 7.76
N ARG A 77 15.06 -2.26 7.55
CA ARG A 77 15.87 -1.51 6.56
C ARG A 77 16.19 -2.26 5.29
N GLU A 78 16.13 -3.58 5.34
CA GLU A 78 16.30 -4.51 4.22
C GLU A 78 15.00 -4.61 3.42
#